data_AF-K9Q521-F1
#
_entry.id   AF-K9Q521-F1
#
_cell.length_a   1.000
_cell.length_b   1.000
_cell.length_c   1.000
_cell.angle_alpha   90.00
_cell.angle_beta   90.00
_cell.angle_gamma   90.00
#
_symmetry.space_group_name_H-M   'P 1'
#
loop_
_entity.id
_entity.type
_entity.pdbx_description
1 polymer ?
#
loop_
_entity_poly.entity_id
_entity_poly.type
_entity_poly.pdbx_seq_one_letter_code
_entity_poly.pdbx_strand_id
1 'polypeptide(L)'
;MGIKTWLEIPFALLSFGFYKVNKFVIGNLYTLYLGRNTEQSKTWRIISENLLKKPLSLSVLMTKAPRWNTHAIIGTLGPIPVESELTINLDTIRSSTESWVGCIYDFPSYRTVTNFEALTDNPEQSELKIKLPKGKYTVGLRYYHAKENIVYPTVTTDADIQVPTLKIESDSNDFYKTLAGKTNWYFSALHYYIFTIFQLRDLLPESFVKYEFLPVGATDTQFFFGALKPDETLQINIAESRRSPYSYYLTFYNRASFPLSWQKLEGETTISALGEEAYYLIRMRPNTLDAQKQMTVITGKEKQLAADKKQLSIQ
;
A
#
# COMPACT_ATOMS: atom_id res chain seq x y z
N MET A 1 0.23 -11.80 28.98
CA MET A 1 0.36 -10.34 28.72
C MET A 1 1.20 -9.74 29.86
N GLY A 2 2.21 -8.92 29.57
CA GLY A 2 3.11 -8.37 30.60
C GLY A 2 2.65 -7.01 31.14
N ILE A 3 3.17 -6.58 32.30
CA ILE A 3 2.90 -5.27 32.91
C ILE A 3 3.21 -4.11 31.94
N LYS A 4 4.28 -4.24 31.15
CA LYS A 4 4.67 -3.26 30.11
C LYS A 4 3.51 -2.99 29.13
N THR A 5 2.79 -4.02 28.67
CA THR A 5 1.68 -3.87 27.71
C THR A 5 0.51 -3.07 28.30
N TRP A 6 0.19 -3.23 29.59
CA TRP A 6 -0.87 -2.44 30.23
C TRP A 6 -0.54 -0.95 30.31
N LEU A 7 0.74 -0.62 30.51
CA LEU A 7 1.22 0.77 30.52
C LEU A 7 1.23 1.41 29.13
N GLU A 8 1.28 0.62 28.04
CA GLU A 8 1.22 1.16 26.68
C GLU A 8 -0.21 1.55 26.25
N ILE A 9 -1.25 1.01 26.90
CA ILE A 9 -2.65 1.23 26.49
C ILE A 9 -3.05 2.72 26.50
N PRO A 10 -2.80 3.50 27.57
CA PRO A 10 -3.15 4.92 27.56
C PRO A 10 -2.46 5.69 26.42
N PHE A 11 -1.19 5.40 26.16
CA PHE A 11 -0.44 6.03 25.06
C PHE A 11 -0.95 5.60 23.68
N ALA A 12 -1.36 4.34 23.53
CA ALA A 12 -1.98 3.84 22.30
C ALA A 12 -3.33 4.54 22.04
N LEU A 13 -4.16 4.76 23.06
CA LEU A 13 -5.42 5.49 22.91
C LEU A 13 -5.20 6.96 22.52
N LEU A 14 -4.24 7.63 23.16
CA LEU A 14 -3.87 9.01 22.80
C LEU A 14 -3.31 9.09 21.38
N SER A 15 -2.44 8.15 21.00
CA SER A 15 -1.88 8.03 19.65
C SER A 15 -2.96 7.77 18.60
N PHE A 16 -3.93 6.90 18.91
CA PHE A 16 -5.07 6.64 18.04
C PHE A 16 -5.92 7.90 17.82
N GLY A 17 -6.26 8.62 18.89
CA GLY A 17 -6.97 9.91 18.79
C GLY A 17 -6.18 10.94 17.97
N PHE A 18 -4.88 11.07 18.25
CA PHE A 18 -3.98 11.94 17.50
C PHE A 18 -3.93 11.57 16.01
N TYR A 19 -3.86 10.28 15.67
CA TYR A 19 -3.93 9.79 14.29
C TYR A 19 -5.23 10.19 13.59
N LYS A 20 -6.39 9.97 14.22
CA LYS A 20 -7.69 10.30 13.62
C LYS A 20 -7.82 11.81 13.37
N VAL A 21 -7.40 12.64 14.32
CA VAL A 21 -7.39 14.11 14.16
C VAL A 21 -6.47 14.52 13.01
N ASN A 22 -5.23 14.03 12.97
CA ASN A 22 -4.29 14.35 11.89
C ASN A 22 -4.79 13.88 10.53
N LYS A 23 -5.35 12.67 10.45
CA LYS A 23 -5.94 12.14 9.21
C LYS A 23 -7.07 13.03 8.70
N PHE A 24 -7.92 13.53 9.61
CA PHE A 24 -8.96 14.48 9.26
C PHE A 24 -8.38 15.82 8.79
N VAL A 25 -7.51 16.44 9.58
CA VAL A 25 -6.94 17.78 9.27
C VAL A 25 -6.11 17.76 7.99
N ILE A 26 -5.12 16.87 7.90
CA ILE A 26 -4.26 16.74 6.72
C ILE A 26 -5.08 16.30 5.51
N GLY A 27 -6.05 15.41 5.70
CA GLY A 27 -6.94 14.95 4.64
C GLY A 27 -7.72 16.09 3.99
N ASN A 28 -8.31 16.97 4.80
CA ASN A 28 -9.04 18.15 4.34
C ASN A 28 -8.10 19.18 3.70
N LEU A 29 -6.96 19.49 4.33
CA LEU A 29 -5.96 20.42 3.76
C LEU A 29 -5.46 19.96 2.40
N TYR A 30 -5.15 18.67 2.25
CA TYR A 30 -4.70 18.11 0.98
C TYR A 30 -5.79 18.15 -0.09
N THR A 31 -7.05 17.92 0.29
CA THR A 31 -8.20 18.02 -0.62
C THR A 31 -8.37 19.46 -1.13
N LEU A 32 -8.28 20.45 -0.24
CA LEU A 32 -8.32 21.87 -0.60
C LEU A 32 -7.14 22.27 -1.50
N TYR A 33 -5.94 21.78 -1.20
CA TYR A 33 -4.74 22.00 -2.02
C TYR A 33 -4.93 21.46 -3.44
N LEU A 34 -5.36 20.20 -3.57
CA LEU A 34 -5.59 19.57 -4.88
C LEU A 34 -6.74 20.21 -5.65
N GLY A 35 -7.77 20.69 -4.96
CA GLY A 35 -8.88 21.42 -5.59
C GLY A 35 -8.46 22.76 -6.20
N ARG A 36 -7.40 23.39 -5.69
CA ARG A 36 -6.87 24.68 -6.17
C ARG A 36 -5.75 24.55 -7.19
N ASN A 37 -4.99 23.47 -7.15
CA ASN A 37 -3.80 23.29 -7.99
C ASN A 37 -4.11 22.50 -9.26
N THR A 38 -4.77 23.15 -10.22
CA THR A 38 -5.24 22.53 -11.47
C THR A 38 -4.10 22.00 -12.33
N GLU A 39 -2.94 22.67 -12.36
CA GLU A 39 -1.79 22.22 -13.16
C GLU A 39 -1.20 20.91 -12.63
N GLN A 40 -1.00 20.80 -11.31
CA GLN A 40 -0.51 19.55 -10.72
C GLN A 40 -1.51 18.39 -10.77
N SER A 41 -2.80 18.68 -11.01
CA SER A 41 -3.81 17.64 -11.19
C SER A 41 -3.70 16.94 -12.56
N LYS A 42 -3.06 17.59 -13.55
CA LYS A 42 -2.90 17.10 -14.93
C LYS A 42 -1.54 16.44 -15.17
N THR A 43 -0.83 16.06 -14.12
CA THR A 43 0.47 15.39 -14.21
C THR A 43 0.49 14.16 -13.31
N TRP A 44 1.19 13.13 -13.77
CA TRP A 44 1.48 11.97 -12.94
C TRP A 44 2.37 12.37 -11.76
N ARG A 45 1.94 12.02 -10.56
CA ARG A 45 2.71 12.19 -9.32
C ARG A 45 3.15 10.83 -8.82
N ILE A 46 4.45 10.59 -8.94
CA ILE A 46 5.09 9.34 -8.52
C ILE A 46 5.46 9.44 -7.05
N ILE A 47 5.16 8.39 -6.27
CA ILE A 47 5.68 8.28 -4.90
C ILE A 47 7.18 8.00 -5.00
N SER A 48 7.97 9.05 -4.76
CA SER A 48 9.42 9.05 -4.88
C SER A 48 10.05 9.99 -3.86
N GLU A 49 11.37 9.97 -3.74
CA GLU A 49 12.12 10.90 -2.89
C GLU A 49 11.76 12.37 -3.18
N ASN A 50 11.63 12.73 -4.46
CA ASN A 50 11.29 14.08 -4.89
C ASN A 50 9.89 14.51 -4.44
N LEU A 51 8.93 13.58 -4.40
CA LEU A 51 7.60 13.86 -3.83
C LEU A 51 7.70 14.13 -2.32
N LEU A 52 8.50 13.34 -1.60
CA LEU A 52 8.67 13.45 -0.16
C LEU A 52 9.37 14.74 0.28
N LYS A 53 10.17 15.36 -0.60
CA LYS A 53 10.79 16.68 -0.36
C LYS A 53 9.77 17.82 -0.35
N LYS A 54 8.59 17.66 -0.95
CA LYS A 54 7.55 18.69 -0.93
C LYS A 54 6.93 18.80 0.47
N PRO A 55 6.64 20.02 0.95
CA PRO A 55 5.98 20.21 2.25
C PRO A 55 4.70 19.39 2.37
N LEU A 56 4.47 18.80 3.54
CA LEU A 56 3.30 18.00 3.90
C LEU A 56 3.11 16.67 3.13
N SER A 57 3.81 16.41 2.01
CA SER A 57 3.64 15.16 1.25
C SER A 57 3.83 13.92 2.10
N LEU A 58 4.89 13.88 2.91
CA LEU A 58 5.14 12.75 3.79
C LEU A 58 4.02 12.62 4.84
N SER A 59 3.60 13.72 5.46
CA SER A 59 2.49 13.70 6.43
C SER A 59 1.17 13.24 5.80
N VAL A 60 0.91 13.57 4.53
CA VAL A 60 -0.24 13.07 3.78
C VAL A 60 -0.14 11.56 3.58
N LEU A 61 1.03 11.04 3.18
CA LEU A 61 1.23 9.60 3.00
C LEU A 61 1.11 8.84 4.33
N MET A 62 1.70 9.37 5.41
CA MET A 62 1.63 8.77 6.75
C MET A 62 0.21 8.85 7.37
N THR A 63 -0.70 9.65 6.84
CA THR A 63 -2.09 9.68 7.33
C THR A 63 -3.06 8.92 6.43
N LYS A 64 -2.91 9.03 5.10
CA LYS A 64 -3.82 8.41 4.12
C LYS A 64 -3.40 7.02 3.68
N ALA A 65 -2.10 6.74 3.60
CA ALA A 65 -1.57 5.46 3.11
C ALA A 65 -0.32 5.01 3.91
N PRO A 66 -0.42 4.86 5.25
CA PRO A 66 0.75 4.61 6.10
C PRO A 66 1.38 3.22 5.94
N ARG A 67 0.76 2.31 5.17
CA ARG A 67 1.32 0.98 4.88
C ARG A 67 1.93 0.97 3.50
N TRP A 68 3.19 1.40 3.45
CA TRP A 68 3.97 1.52 2.23
C TRP A 68 3.99 0.22 1.43
N ASN A 69 3.68 0.31 0.14
CA ASN A 69 3.84 -0.80 -0.79
C ASN A 69 5.21 -0.69 -1.44
N THR A 70 6.23 -1.21 -0.75
CA THR A 70 7.65 -1.10 -1.15
C THR A 70 8.00 -1.87 -2.41
N HIS A 71 7.09 -2.73 -2.89
CA HIS A 71 7.28 -3.64 -4.02
C HIS A 71 6.60 -3.15 -5.29
N ALA A 72 5.86 -2.05 -5.21
CA ALA A 72 5.23 -1.41 -6.35
C ALA A 72 5.81 -0.02 -6.57
N ILE A 73 5.91 0.38 -7.82
CA ILE A 73 6.08 1.79 -8.15
C ILE A 73 4.68 2.38 -8.31
N ILE A 74 4.42 3.48 -7.60
CA ILE A 74 3.06 4.01 -7.43
C ILE A 74 2.99 5.42 -8.00
N GLY A 75 2.04 5.63 -8.92
CA GLY A 75 1.69 6.92 -9.47
C GLY A 75 0.25 7.27 -9.18
N THR A 76 0.00 8.55 -8.99
CA THR A 76 -1.35 9.10 -8.89
C THR A 76 -1.53 10.25 -9.86
N LEU A 77 -2.69 10.33 -10.48
CA LEU A 77 -3.08 11.40 -11.38
C LEU A 77 -4.42 11.97 -10.93
N GLY A 78 -4.57 13.30 -11.00
CA GLY A 78 -5.82 13.97 -10.69
C GLY A 78 -5.80 14.79 -9.40
N PRO A 79 -6.95 15.34 -9.01
CA PRO A 79 -8.27 15.09 -9.60
C PRO A 79 -8.44 15.72 -10.99
N ILE A 80 -8.83 14.95 -12.00
CA ILE A 80 -9.16 15.44 -13.36
C ILE A 80 -10.68 15.41 -13.59
N PRO A 81 -11.27 16.41 -14.29
CA PRO A 81 -12.68 16.40 -14.66
C PRO A 81 -12.97 15.31 -15.70
N VAL A 82 -14.16 14.71 -15.62
CA VAL A 82 -14.71 13.75 -16.59
C VAL A 82 -16.19 14.10 -16.78
N GLU A 83 -16.69 14.11 -18.02
CA GLU A 83 -18.11 14.30 -18.32
C GLU A 83 -18.85 12.95 -18.38
N SER A 84 -18.25 11.95 -19.02
CA SER A 84 -18.82 10.61 -19.20
C SER A 84 -17.77 9.49 -19.38
N GLU A 85 -16.57 9.79 -19.88
CA GLU A 85 -15.56 8.78 -20.20
C GLU A 85 -14.12 9.22 -19.87
N LEU A 86 -13.35 8.30 -19.30
CA LEU A 86 -11.91 8.39 -19.10
C LEU A 86 -11.22 7.25 -19.85
N THR A 87 -10.19 7.57 -20.63
CA THR A 87 -9.46 6.61 -21.46
C THR A 87 -8.00 6.52 -21.02
N ILE A 88 -7.48 5.29 -20.91
CA ILE A 88 -6.10 4.98 -20.50
C ILE A 88 -5.43 4.14 -21.57
N ASN A 89 -4.22 4.53 -22.01
CA ASN A 89 -3.44 3.72 -22.93
C ASN A 89 -2.83 2.49 -22.21
N LEU A 90 -3.29 1.28 -22.56
CA LEU A 90 -2.87 0.02 -21.93
C LEU A 90 -1.52 -0.47 -22.46
N ASP A 91 -1.19 -0.20 -23.72
CA ASP A 91 0.09 -0.63 -24.31
C ASP A 91 1.30 -0.03 -23.59
N THR A 92 1.17 1.23 -23.14
CA THR A 92 2.19 1.88 -22.32
C THR A 92 2.36 1.18 -20.97
N ILE A 93 1.27 0.70 -20.36
CA ILE A 93 1.33 -0.05 -19.11
C ILE A 93 2.04 -1.41 -19.34
N ARG A 94 1.60 -2.18 -20.33
CA ARG A 94 2.16 -3.51 -20.65
C ARG A 94 3.64 -3.47 -21.02
N SER A 95 4.07 -2.41 -21.71
CA SER A 95 5.48 -2.23 -22.04
C SER A 95 6.34 -1.86 -20.83
N SER A 96 5.74 -1.33 -19.76
CA SER A 96 6.44 -0.82 -18.58
C SER A 96 6.51 -1.79 -17.39
N THR A 97 5.63 -2.80 -17.33
CA THR A 97 5.54 -3.68 -16.16
C THR A 97 4.94 -5.04 -16.52
N GLU A 98 5.25 -6.07 -15.73
CA GLU A 98 4.65 -7.41 -15.89
C GLU A 98 3.28 -7.54 -15.21
N SER A 99 3.02 -6.75 -14.17
CA SER A 99 1.78 -6.80 -13.41
C SER A 99 1.41 -5.43 -12.88
N TRP A 100 0.14 -5.04 -13.00
CA TRP A 100 -0.34 -3.74 -12.55
C TRP A 100 -1.72 -3.81 -11.91
N VAL A 101 -2.01 -2.81 -11.08
CA VAL A 101 -3.33 -2.53 -10.53
C VAL A 101 -3.62 -1.05 -10.66
N GLY A 102 -4.74 -0.74 -11.26
CA GLY A 102 -5.30 0.58 -11.39
C GLY A 102 -6.60 0.73 -10.59
N CYS A 103 -6.79 1.89 -10.00
CA CYS A 103 -8.00 2.26 -9.26
C CYS A 103 -8.45 3.65 -9.69
N ILE A 104 -9.75 3.81 -9.90
CA ILE A 104 -10.38 5.12 -10.09
C ILE A 104 -11.08 5.50 -8.79
N TYR A 105 -10.77 6.68 -8.26
CA TYR A 105 -11.38 7.22 -7.05
C TYR A 105 -12.19 8.47 -7.38
N ASP A 106 -13.38 8.61 -6.78
CA ASP A 106 -14.12 9.87 -6.84
C ASP A 106 -13.42 10.98 -6.03
N PHE A 107 -13.60 12.23 -6.41
CA PHE A 107 -13.12 13.39 -5.67
C PHE A 107 -14.31 14.30 -5.31
N PRO A 108 -14.42 14.77 -4.05
CA PRO A 108 -13.40 14.76 -2.98
C PRO A 108 -13.45 13.57 -2.02
N SER A 109 -14.36 12.60 -2.18
CA SER A 109 -14.55 11.54 -1.18
C SER A 109 -13.51 10.41 -1.23
N TYR A 110 -12.74 10.27 -2.31
CA TYR A 110 -11.74 9.22 -2.50
C TYR A 110 -12.29 7.79 -2.35
N ARG A 111 -13.57 7.59 -2.66
CA ARG A 111 -14.16 6.25 -2.74
C ARG A 111 -13.73 5.60 -4.03
N THR A 112 -13.33 4.33 -3.96
CA THR A 112 -13.07 3.53 -5.16
C THR A 112 -14.35 3.38 -5.96
N VAL A 113 -14.32 3.87 -7.20
CA VAL A 113 -15.41 3.77 -8.18
C VAL A 113 -15.29 2.48 -8.98
N THR A 114 -14.07 2.20 -9.45
CA THR A 114 -13.76 0.98 -10.18
C THR A 114 -12.26 0.64 -10.07
N ASN A 115 -11.92 -0.61 -10.37
CA ASN A 115 -10.56 -1.12 -10.46
C ASN A 115 -10.34 -1.73 -11.85
N PHE A 116 -9.09 -1.73 -12.31
CA PHE A 116 -8.66 -2.41 -13.51
C PHE A 116 -7.27 -3.00 -13.27
N GLU A 117 -7.00 -4.19 -13.78
CA GLU A 117 -5.80 -4.94 -13.42
C GLU A 117 -5.33 -5.85 -14.53
N ALA A 118 -4.08 -6.31 -14.44
CA ALA A 118 -3.46 -7.16 -15.44
C ALA A 118 -4.19 -8.50 -15.66
N LEU A 119 -4.81 -9.06 -14.61
CA LEU A 119 -5.43 -10.39 -14.68
C LEU A 119 -6.73 -10.41 -15.50
N THR A 120 -7.44 -9.28 -15.55
CA THR A 120 -8.68 -9.12 -16.31
C THR A 120 -8.48 -8.30 -17.59
N ASP A 121 -7.22 -8.02 -17.93
CA ASP A 121 -6.85 -7.24 -19.11
C ASP A 121 -7.13 -8.03 -20.40
N ASN A 122 -7.56 -7.31 -21.45
CA ASN A 122 -7.70 -7.89 -22.79
C ASN A 122 -6.47 -7.49 -23.63
N PRO A 123 -5.57 -8.45 -23.98
CA PRO A 123 -4.33 -8.14 -24.69
C PRO A 123 -4.55 -7.53 -26.09
N GLU A 124 -5.72 -7.72 -26.70
CA GLU A 124 -6.07 -7.13 -28.00
C GLU A 124 -6.52 -5.67 -27.91
N GLN A 125 -6.77 -5.17 -26.70
CA GLN A 125 -7.26 -3.82 -26.45
C GLN A 125 -6.10 -2.88 -26.13
N SER A 126 -5.84 -1.88 -26.97
CA SER A 126 -4.78 -0.87 -26.75
C SER A 126 -5.19 0.24 -25.77
N GLU A 127 -6.49 0.49 -25.62
CA GLU A 127 -7.05 1.57 -24.79
C GLU A 127 -8.17 1.08 -23.89
N LEU A 128 -8.09 1.35 -22.60
CA LEU A 128 -9.16 1.11 -21.63
C LEU A 128 -10.08 2.33 -21.55
N LYS A 129 -11.34 2.16 -21.94
CA LYS A 129 -12.39 3.18 -21.81
C LYS A 129 -13.24 2.90 -20.57
N ILE A 130 -13.29 3.86 -19.65
CA ILE A 130 -13.99 3.75 -18.37
C ILE A 130 -15.13 4.76 -18.36
N LYS A 131 -16.37 4.27 -18.39
CA LYS A 131 -17.56 5.12 -18.24
C LYS A 131 -17.71 5.57 -16.79
N LEU A 132 -17.81 6.87 -16.57
CA LEU A 132 -17.89 7.49 -15.25
C LEU A 132 -18.97 8.59 -15.28
N PRO A 133 -19.76 8.75 -14.21
CA PRO A 133 -20.64 9.92 -14.10
C PRO A 133 -19.85 11.23 -14.18
N LYS A 134 -20.49 12.32 -14.62
CA LYS A 134 -19.89 13.65 -14.59
C LYS A 134 -19.32 13.97 -13.19
N GLY A 135 -18.05 14.34 -13.12
CA GLY A 135 -17.38 14.59 -11.84
C GLY A 135 -15.88 14.81 -11.96
N LYS A 136 -15.18 14.68 -10.83
CA LYS A 136 -13.71 14.72 -10.77
C LYS A 136 -13.19 13.41 -10.21
N TYR A 137 -12.12 12.90 -10.80
CA TYR A 137 -11.59 11.58 -10.49
C TYR A 137 -10.07 11.58 -10.32
N THR A 138 -9.58 10.71 -9.44
CA THR A 138 -8.16 10.42 -9.28
C THR A 138 -7.87 9.01 -9.79
N VAL A 139 -6.85 8.87 -10.62
CA VAL A 139 -6.33 7.57 -11.06
C VAL A 139 -5.16 7.21 -10.16
N GLY A 140 -5.21 6.07 -9.49
CA GLY A 140 -4.06 5.47 -8.84
C GLY A 140 -3.60 4.28 -9.65
N LEU A 141 -2.30 4.18 -9.95
CA LEU A 141 -1.73 3.10 -10.73
C LEU A 141 -0.48 2.58 -10.03
N ARG A 142 -0.39 1.25 -9.91
CA ARG A 142 0.69 0.53 -9.23
C ARG A 142 1.30 -0.46 -10.19
N TYR A 143 2.61 -0.37 -10.40
CA TYR A 143 3.37 -1.31 -11.22
C TYR A 143 4.18 -2.24 -10.32
N TYR A 144 4.07 -3.54 -10.55
CA TYR A 144 4.81 -4.60 -9.87
C TYR A 144 5.67 -5.32 -10.89
N HIS A 145 6.91 -5.64 -10.53
CA HIS A 145 7.88 -6.16 -11.52
C HIS A 145 7.98 -5.18 -12.69
N ALA A 146 8.34 -3.93 -12.37
CA ALA A 146 8.56 -2.91 -13.37
C ALA A 146 9.79 -3.28 -14.23
N LYS A 147 9.68 -3.05 -15.54
CA LYS A 147 10.76 -3.29 -16.50
C LYS A 147 11.77 -2.14 -16.45
N GLU A 148 12.83 -2.19 -17.25
CA GLU A 148 13.87 -1.14 -17.24
C GLU A 148 13.33 0.23 -17.70
N ASN A 149 12.48 0.25 -18.73
CA ASN A 149 11.90 1.47 -19.30
C ASN A 149 10.47 1.66 -18.78
N ILE A 150 10.35 2.35 -17.65
CA ILE A 150 9.06 2.48 -16.98
C ILE A 150 8.38 3.78 -17.39
N VAL A 151 7.16 3.65 -17.90
CA VAL A 151 6.36 4.77 -18.41
C VAL A 151 4.94 4.69 -17.85
N TYR A 152 4.48 5.79 -17.27
CA TYR A 152 3.08 5.97 -16.93
C TYR A 152 2.30 6.41 -18.16
N PRO A 153 1.07 5.89 -18.37
CA PRO A 153 0.37 6.00 -19.64
C PRO A 153 -0.20 7.41 -19.85
N THR A 154 -0.49 7.71 -21.12
CA THR A 154 -1.40 8.81 -21.45
C THR A 154 -2.78 8.52 -20.87
N VAL A 155 -3.41 9.56 -20.31
CA VAL A 155 -4.81 9.51 -19.87
C VAL A 155 -5.56 10.66 -20.53
N THR A 156 -6.69 10.35 -21.16
CA THR A 156 -7.58 11.35 -21.76
C THR A 156 -8.97 11.29 -21.12
N THR A 157 -9.68 12.40 -21.19
CA THR A 157 -11.08 12.50 -20.78
C THR A 157 -11.85 13.23 -21.86
N ASP A 158 -13.16 13.02 -21.92
CA ASP A 158 -14.08 13.78 -22.76
C ASP A 158 -14.28 15.25 -22.36
N ALA A 159 -13.66 15.71 -21.26
CA ALA A 159 -13.57 17.12 -20.87
C ALA A 159 -12.33 17.85 -21.47
N ASP A 160 -11.82 17.39 -22.61
CA ASP A 160 -10.62 17.90 -23.30
C ASP A 160 -9.34 17.93 -22.43
N ILE A 161 -9.25 17.02 -21.45
CA ILE A 161 -8.02 16.82 -20.68
C ILE A 161 -7.20 15.71 -21.33
N GLN A 162 -5.95 16.02 -21.65
CA GLN A 162 -4.95 15.06 -22.07
C GLN A 162 -3.74 15.17 -21.14
N VAL A 163 -3.44 14.07 -20.45
CA VAL A 163 -2.28 13.93 -19.58
C VAL A 163 -1.25 13.11 -20.34
N PRO A 164 -0.05 13.65 -20.61
CA PRO A 164 0.98 12.94 -21.36
C PRO A 164 1.56 11.78 -20.55
N THR A 165 2.26 10.90 -21.24
CA THR A 165 3.08 9.88 -20.59
C THR A 165 4.13 10.50 -19.66
N LEU A 166 4.54 9.76 -18.64
CA LEU A 166 5.65 10.14 -17.77
C LEU A 166 6.64 8.99 -17.67
N LYS A 167 7.85 9.20 -18.19
CA LYS A 167 8.98 8.30 -17.96
C LYS A 167 9.49 8.47 -16.53
N ILE A 168 9.82 7.37 -15.88
CA ILE A 168 10.42 7.37 -14.55
C ILE A 168 11.71 6.57 -14.55
N GLU A 169 12.60 6.91 -13.62
CA GLU A 169 13.84 6.17 -13.40
C GLU A 169 13.56 4.80 -12.76
N SER A 170 14.37 3.81 -13.11
CA SER A 170 14.23 2.42 -12.64
C SER A 170 14.48 2.27 -11.14
N ASP A 171 15.23 3.19 -10.54
CA ASP A 171 15.55 3.25 -9.11
C ASP A 171 14.54 4.07 -8.30
N SER A 172 13.36 4.40 -8.85
CA SER A 172 12.36 5.25 -8.18
C SER A 172 11.93 4.79 -6.79
N ASN A 173 12.16 3.52 -6.42
CA ASN A 173 11.85 2.95 -5.10
C ASN A 173 13.04 2.93 -4.12
N ASP A 174 14.25 3.32 -4.54
CA ASP A 174 15.45 3.23 -3.69
C ASP A 174 15.38 4.13 -2.45
N PHE A 175 14.55 5.17 -2.48
CA PHE A 175 14.30 6.03 -1.32
C PHE A 175 13.73 5.26 -0.12
N TYR A 176 13.08 4.11 -0.32
CA TYR A 176 12.60 3.27 0.78
C TYR A 176 13.74 2.81 1.68
N LYS A 177 14.97 2.67 1.15
CA LYS A 177 16.14 2.15 1.89
C LYS A 177 16.54 3.09 3.03
N THR A 178 16.27 4.38 2.88
CA THR A 178 16.63 5.42 3.86
C THR A 178 15.41 6.00 4.59
N LEU A 179 14.21 5.55 4.22
CA LEU A 179 12.96 6.14 4.70
C LEU A 179 12.75 5.95 6.21
N ALA A 180 13.22 4.83 6.78
CA ALA A 180 13.26 4.62 8.22
C ALA A 180 13.97 5.75 9.00
N GLY A 181 14.99 6.36 8.40
CA GLY A 181 15.70 7.51 8.97
C GLY A 181 14.87 8.79 9.09
N LYS A 182 13.64 8.83 8.53
CA LYS A 182 12.68 9.93 8.73
C LYS A 182 11.86 9.81 10.01
N THR A 183 12.07 8.74 10.78
CA THR A 183 11.44 8.55 12.10
C THR A 183 11.75 9.73 13.01
N ASN A 184 10.71 10.30 13.60
CA ASN A 184 10.80 11.39 14.57
C ASN A 184 9.61 11.31 15.54
N TRP A 185 9.62 12.13 16.58
CA TRP A 185 8.59 12.13 17.62
C TRP A 185 7.17 12.27 17.06
N TYR A 186 6.97 13.06 16.00
CA TYR A 186 5.65 13.29 15.40
C TYR A 186 5.12 12.01 14.75
N PHE A 187 5.91 11.34 13.90
CA PHE A 187 5.48 10.08 13.27
C PHE A 187 5.40 8.91 14.26
N SER A 188 6.28 8.89 15.27
CA SER A 188 6.19 7.93 16.37
C SER A 188 4.89 8.11 17.13
N ALA A 189 4.53 9.33 17.53
CA ALA A 189 3.26 9.61 18.20
C ALA A 189 2.04 9.31 17.32
N LEU A 190 2.14 9.58 16.01
CA LEU A 190 1.08 9.32 15.03
C LEU A 190 0.75 7.83 14.90
N HIS A 191 1.73 6.94 15.10
CA HIS A 191 1.58 5.51 14.79
C HIS A 191 1.86 4.56 15.96
N TYR A 192 2.22 5.09 17.12
CA TYR A 192 2.53 4.33 18.34
C TYR A 192 1.49 3.22 18.63
N TYR A 193 0.21 3.53 18.42
CA TYR A 193 -0.91 2.63 18.68
C TYR A 193 -0.88 1.31 17.88
N ILE A 194 -0.23 1.27 16.71
CA ILE A 194 -0.29 0.11 15.79
C ILE A 194 0.36 -1.13 16.40
N PHE A 195 1.56 -0.99 16.95
CA PHE A 195 2.24 -2.11 17.59
C PHE A 195 1.46 -2.62 18.80
N THR A 196 0.89 -1.71 19.59
CA THR A 196 0.06 -2.06 20.75
C THR A 196 -1.24 -2.76 20.33
N ILE A 197 -1.88 -2.37 19.22
CA ILE A 197 -3.03 -3.12 18.66
C ILE A 197 -2.65 -4.58 18.40
N PHE A 198 -1.45 -4.86 17.87
CA PHE A 198 -1.02 -6.23 17.65
C PHE A 198 -0.76 -7.00 18.94
N GLN A 199 -0.21 -6.36 19.96
CA GLN A 199 -0.06 -6.99 21.27
C GLN A 199 -1.40 -7.36 21.92
N LEU A 200 -2.46 -6.62 21.57
CA LEU A 200 -3.82 -6.81 22.08
C LEU A 200 -4.73 -7.53 21.09
N ARG A 201 -4.20 -8.08 19.99
CA ARG A 201 -5.03 -8.57 18.87
C ARG A 201 -6.03 -9.65 19.29
N ASP A 202 -5.70 -10.47 20.28
CA ASP A 202 -6.56 -11.54 20.78
C ASP A 202 -7.69 -11.02 21.67
N LEU A 203 -7.62 -9.75 22.09
CA LEU A 203 -8.64 -9.05 22.88
C LEU A 203 -9.48 -8.07 22.05
N LEU A 204 -9.06 -7.79 20.81
CA LEU A 204 -9.72 -6.84 19.91
C LEU A 204 -10.48 -7.59 18.82
N PRO A 205 -11.61 -7.04 18.32
CA PRO A 205 -12.27 -7.60 17.14
C PRO A 205 -11.32 -7.64 15.94
N GLU A 206 -11.23 -8.78 15.26
CA GLU A 206 -10.36 -8.94 14.08
C GLU A 206 -10.69 -7.90 12.98
N SER A 207 -11.97 -7.58 12.81
CA SER A 207 -12.44 -6.55 11.88
C SER A 207 -11.87 -5.17 12.20
N PHE A 208 -11.74 -4.82 13.48
CA PHE A 208 -11.14 -3.56 13.92
C PHE A 208 -9.64 -3.52 13.58
N VAL A 209 -8.90 -4.58 13.92
CA VAL A 209 -7.47 -4.68 13.62
C VAL A 209 -7.21 -4.57 12.13
N LYS A 210 -7.98 -5.31 11.31
CA LYS A 210 -7.89 -5.26 9.85
C LYS A 210 -8.20 -3.87 9.31
N TYR A 211 -9.27 -3.23 9.78
CA TYR A 211 -9.68 -1.90 9.32
C TYR A 211 -8.63 -0.82 9.61
N GLU A 212 -8.01 -0.85 10.79
CA GLU A 212 -6.99 0.15 11.16
C GLU A 212 -5.61 -0.14 10.56
N PHE A 213 -5.26 -1.41 10.40
CA PHE A 213 -3.94 -1.77 9.93
C PHE A 213 -3.83 -1.84 8.40
N LEU A 214 -4.76 -2.53 7.74
CA LEU A 214 -4.61 -2.88 6.33
C LEU A 214 -4.80 -1.68 5.40
N PRO A 215 -4.05 -1.63 4.29
CA PRO A 215 -4.29 -0.61 3.27
C PRO A 215 -5.66 -0.83 2.60
N VAL A 216 -6.37 0.27 2.34
CA VAL A 216 -7.66 0.26 1.63
C VAL A 216 -7.41 0.10 0.12
N GLY A 217 -8.29 -0.65 -0.58
CA GLY A 217 -8.38 -0.61 -2.05
C GLY A 217 -7.45 -1.56 -2.80
N ALA A 218 -7.20 -2.77 -2.29
CA ALA A 218 -6.54 -3.83 -3.05
C ALA A 218 -7.40 -5.10 -3.01
N THR A 219 -8.46 -5.13 -3.82
CA THR A 219 -9.36 -6.31 -3.92
C THR A 219 -8.63 -7.54 -4.47
N ASP A 220 -7.50 -7.33 -5.13
CA ASP A 220 -6.61 -8.35 -5.70
C ASP A 220 -5.57 -8.86 -4.70
N THR A 221 -5.53 -8.35 -3.47
CA THR A 221 -4.46 -8.65 -2.52
C THR A 221 -5.03 -9.18 -1.22
N GLN A 222 -4.52 -10.33 -0.78
CA GLN A 222 -4.71 -10.81 0.58
C GLN A 222 -3.50 -10.47 1.43
N PHE A 223 -3.74 -10.18 2.71
CA PHE A 223 -2.71 -9.75 3.63
C PHE A 223 -2.54 -10.72 4.79
N PHE A 224 -1.28 -10.96 5.17
CA PHE A 224 -0.90 -11.61 6.42
C PHE A 224 0.00 -10.67 7.19
N PHE A 225 -0.20 -10.56 8.50
CA PHE A 225 0.47 -9.53 9.28
C PHE A 225 0.57 -9.92 10.75
N GLY A 226 1.52 -9.29 11.43
CA GLY A 226 1.78 -9.52 12.84
C GLY A 226 2.86 -8.56 13.36
N ALA A 227 3.30 -8.80 14.58
CA ALA A 227 4.31 -8.00 15.26
C ALA A 227 5.44 -8.89 15.80
N LEU A 228 6.66 -8.33 15.82
CA LEU A 228 7.86 -8.95 16.35
C LEU A 228 8.46 -8.05 17.44
N LYS A 229 8.89 -8.68 18.52
CA LYS A 229 9.77 -8.07 19.53
C LYS A 229 11.22 -8.00 19.00
N PRO A 230 12.09 -7.18 19.62
CA PRO A 230 13.45 -6.95 19.16
C PRO A 230 14.29 -8.22 18.95
N ASP A 231 14.09 -9.23 19.80
CA ASP A 231 14.81 -10.49 19.87
C ASP A 231 14.10 -11.64 19.13
N GLU A 232 12.88 -11.40 18.60
CA GLU A 232 12.11 -12.44 17.94
C GLU A 232 12.54 -12.66 16.49
N THR A 233 12.73 -13.91 16.13
CA THR A 233 12.88 -14.39 14.75
C THR A 233 11.50 -14.79 14.17
N LEU A 234 11.36 -14.68 12.85
CA LEU A 234 10.14 -15.07 12.13
C LEU A 234 10.43 -16.11 11.06
N GLN A 235 9.87 -17.30 11.22
CA GLN A 235 9.84 -18.33 10.19
C GLN A 235 8.53 -18.23 9.40
N ILE A 236 8.63 -18.08 8.08
CA ILE A 236 7.47 -18.01 7.18
C ILE A 236 7.46 -19.28 6.34
N ASN A 237 6.38 -20.03 6.42
CA ASN A 237 6.20 -21.29 5.71
C ASN A 237 5.02 -21.17 4.76
N ILE A 238 5.31 -21.10 3.45
CA ILE A 238 4.31 -21.08 2.39
C ILE A 238 4.15 -22.50 1.85
N ALA A 239 2.92 -23.05 1.93
CA ALA A 239 2.60 -24.35 1.39
C ALA A 239 2.94 -24.43 -0.10
N GLU A 240 3.49 -25.56 -0.55
CA GLU A 240 4.00 -25.73 -1.92
C GLU A 240 2.93 -25.44 -2.99
N SER A 241 1.70 -25.93 -2.77
CA SER A 241 0.54 -25.68 -3.62
C SER A 241 0.17 -24.19 -3.77
N ARG A 242 0.74 -23.32 -2.93
CA ARG A 242 0.50 -21.87 -2.92
C ARG A 242 1.67 -21.04 -3.41
N ARG A 243 2.84 -21.64 -3.72
CA ARG A 243 4.05 -20.88 -4.11
C ARG A 243 4.01 -20.39 -5.55
N SER A 244 3.58 -21.23 -6.48
CA SER A 244 3.51 -20.87 -7.91
C SER A 244 2.31 -19.99 -8.27
N PRO A 245 1.09 -20.24 -7.75
CA PRO A 245 -0.08 -19.45 -8.15
C PRO A 245 -0.11 -18.03 -7.59
N TYR A 246 0.76 -17.70 -6.63
CA TYR A 246 0.74 -16.41 -5.95
C TYR A 246 2.15 -15.82 -5.79
N SER A 247 2.24 -14.50 -5.84
CA SER A 247 3.43 -13.74 -5.47
C SER A 247 3.29 -13.17 -4.07
N TYR A 248 4.33 -13.31 -3.25
CA TYR A 248 4.34 -12.89 -1.85
C TYR A 248 5.39 -11.82 -1.60
N TYR A 249 5.00 -10.74 -0.96
CA TYR A 249 5.88 -9.62 -0.69
C TYR A 249 5.82 -9.22 0.77
N LEU A 250 6.94 -9.37 1.48
CA LEU A 250 7.10 -9.03 2.88
C LEU A 250 7.63 -7.60 3.01
N THR A 251 7.04 -6.82 3.92
CA THR A 251 7.60 -5.54 4.38
C THR A 251 7.55 -5.52 5.90
N PHE A 252 8.69 -5.18 6.54
CA PHE A 252 8.77 -4.83 7.94
C PHE A 252 8.69 -3.34 8.13
N TYR A 253 8.07 -2.90 9.22
CA TYR A 253 7.95 -1.51 9.59
C TYR A 253 8.34 -1.32 11.05
N ASN A 254 8.93 -0.18 11.36
CA ASN A 254 9.14 0.26 12.74
C ASN A 254 7.84 0.79 13.37
N ARG A 255 7.89 1.16 14.66
CA ARG A 255 6.72 1.72 15.37
C ARG A 255 6.17 3.02 14.77
N ALA A 256 6.97 3.76 13.99
CA ALA A 256 6.54 4.95 13.28
C ALA A 256 5.94 4.66 11.90
N SER A 257 5.74 3.40 11.52
CA SER A 257 5.23 2.96 10.21
C SER A 257 6.14 3.20 9.01
N PHE A 258 7.43 3.39 9.25
CA PHE A 258 8.40 3.44 8.16
C PHE A 258 8.94 2.04 7.85
N PRO A 259 9.12 1.71 6.56
CA PRO A 259 9.67 0.41 6.18
C PRO A 259 11.12 0.28 6.65
N LEU A 260 11.43 -0.82 7.31
CA LEU A 260 12.78 -1.20 7.75
C LEU A 260 13.48 -2.03 6.70
N SER A 261 12.77 -3.03 6.17
CA SER A 261 13.26 -3.96 5.15
C SER A 261 12.08 -4.59 4.43
N TRP A 262 12.34 -5.11 3.23
CA TRP A 262 11.33 -5.79 2.43
C TRP A 262 11.97 -6.77 1.46
N GLN A 263 11.25 -7.83 1.11
CA GLN A 263 11.69 -8.83 0.13
C GLN A 263 10.52 -9.58 -0.48
N LYS A 264 10.74 -10.18 -1.66
CA LYS A 264 9.84 -11.20 -2.21
C LYS A 264 10.08 -12.51 -1.46
N LEU A 265 9.02 -13.27 -1.19
CA LEU A 265 9.12 -14.60 -0.59
C LEU A 265 8.90 -15.66 -1.67
N GLU A 266 9.74 -16.70 -1.67
CA GLU A 266 9.70 -17.79 -2.64
C GLU A 266 9.29 -19.14 -2.03
N GLY A 267 9.13 -19.21 -0.70
CA GLY A 267 8.79 -20.43 0.00
C GLY A 267 9.03 -20.33 1.50
N GLU A 268 9.79 -21.28 2.03
CA GLU A 268 10.25 -21.21 3.42
C GLU A 268 11.32 -20.13 3.56
N THR A 269 11.15 -19.26 4.55
CA THR A 269 12.08 -18.16 4.79
C THR A 269 12.18 -17.90 6.28
N THR A 270 13.40 -17.79 6.80
CA THR A 270 13.64 -17.38 8.18
C THR A 270 14.19 -15.97 8.20
N ILE A 271 13.55 -15.10 8.96
CA ILE A 271 13.96 -13.72 9.21
C ILE A 271 14.63 -13.67 10.58
N SER A 272 15.86 -13.18 10.60
CA SER A 272 16.59 -12.90 11.83
C SER A 272 15.90 -11.82 12.66
N ALA A 273 16.22 -11.78 13.95
CA ALA A 273 15.77 -10.72 14.84
C ALA A 273 16.17 -9.33 14.29
N LEU A 274 15.24 -8.37 14.35
CA LEU A 274 15.45 -7.04 13.79
C LEU A 274 16.16 -6.08 14.75
N GLY A 275 16.27 -6.44 16.03
CA GLY A 275 16.87 -5.59 17.06
C GLY A 275 15.96 -4.44 17.53
N GLU A 276 14.74 -4.32 16.98
CA GLU A 276 13.74 -3.34 17.39
C GLU A 276 12.31 -3.91 17.32
N GLU A 277 11.37 -3.26 18.02
CA GLU A 277 9.95 -3.58 17.95
C GLU A 277 9.41 -3.21 16.56
N ALA A 278 8.95 -4.23 15.84
CA ALA A 278 8.53 -4.08 14.45
C ALA A 278 7.18 -4.78 14.21
N TYR A 279 6.53 -4.42 13.12
CA TYR A 279 5.42 -5.18 12.60
C TYR A 279 5.62 -5.45 11.13
N TYR A 280 4.98 -6.50 10.63
CA TYR A 280 5.17 -6.96 9.27
C TYR A 280 3.84 -7.04 8.52
N LEU A 281 3.93 -6.88 7.20
CA LEU A 281 2.83 -7.06 6.27
C LEU A 281 3.33 -7.86 5.07
N ILE A 282 2.75 -9.04 4.89
CA ILE A 282 2.90 -9.86 3.70
C ILE A 282 1.71 -9.57 2.79
N ARG A 283 2.00 -9.18 1.55
CA ARG A 283 1.02 -9.04 0.47
C ARG A 283 1.08 -10.27 -0.40
N MET A 284 -0.03 -10.99 -0.51
CA MET A 284 -0.19 -12.10 -1.43
C MET A 284 -1.02 -11.63 -2.62
N ARG A 285 -0.48 -11.77 -3.83
CA ARG A 285 -1.15 -11.40 -5.08
C ARG A 285 -1.30 -12.63 -5.97
N PRO A 286 -2.46 -12.88 -6.59
CA PRO A 286 -2.65 -13.97 -7.52
C PRO A 286 -1.90 -13.72 -8.82
N ASN A 287 -1.36 -14.78 -9.40
CA ASN A 287 -0.71 -14.76 -10.72
C ASN A 287 -1.69 -15.13 -11.85
N THR A 288 -2.88 -15.67 -11.52
CA THR A 288 -3.92 -16.08 -12.46
C THR A 288 -5.32 -15.77 -11.91
N LEU A 289 -6.33 -15.71 -12.79
CA LEU A 289 -7.74 -15.56 -12.39
C LEU A 289 -8.24 -16.72 -11.51
N ASP A 290 -7.78 -17.94 -11.76
CA ASP A 290 -8.17 -19.10 -10.95
C ASP A 290 -7.57 -19.02 -9.54
N ALA A 291 -6.32 -18.56 -9.42
CA ALA A 291 -5.73 -18.27 -8.12
C ALA A 291 -6.49 -17.15 -7.39
N GLN A 292 -6.91 -16.08 -8.09
CA GLN A 292 -7.69 -15.00 -7.47
C GLN A 292 -8.99 -15.50 -6.84
N LYS A 293 -9.71 -16.41 -7.51
CA LYS A 293 -10.94 -17.02 -6.98
C LYS A 293 -10.69 -17.87 -5.74
N GLN A 294 -9.57 -18.58 -5.69
CA GLN A 294 -9.18 -19.45 -4.57
C GLN A 294 -8.55 -18.69 -3.41
N MET A 295 -8.23 -17.41 -3.57
CA MET A 295 -7.52 -16.63 -2.57
C MET A 295 -8.28 -16.56 -1.24
N THR A 296 -9.62 -16.40 -1.28
CA THR A 296 -10.45 -16.18 -0.09
C THR A 296 -10.43 -17.32 0.94
N VAL A 297 -10.04 -18.53 0.55
CA VAL A 297 -9.96 -19.69 1.46
C VAL A 297 -8.55 -19.89 2.03
N ILE A 298 -7.55 -19.15 1.57
CA ILE A 298 -6.18 -19.24 2.07
C ILE A 298 -6.12 -18.58 3.44
N THR A 299 -5.46 -19.24 4.39
CA THR A 299 -5.34 -18.72 5.76
C THR A 299 -3.88 -18.68 6.20
N GLY A 300 -3.57 -17.69 7.04
CA GLY A 300 -2.29 -17.56 7.72
C GLY A 300 -2.47 -17.87 9.19
N LYS A 301 -1.73 -18.84 9.71
CA LYS A 301 -1.72 -19.16 11.15
C LYS A 301 -0.36 -18.82 11.74
N GLU A 302 -0.36 -17.85 12.63
CA GLU A 302 0.82 -17.51 13.42
C GLU A 302 0.85 -18.34 14.71
N LYS A 303 2.02 -18.87 15.05
CA LYS A 303 2.26 -19.64 16.27
C LYS A 303 3.57 -19.18 16.91
N GLN A 304 3.56 -19.00 18.23
CA GLN A 304 4.78 -18.89 19.01
C GLN A 304 5.41 -20.28 19.18
N LEU A 305 6.63 -20.48 18.69
CA LEU A 305 7.35 -21.75 18.82
C LEU A 305 8.24 -21.78 20.08
N ALA A 306 8.90 -20.66 20.36
CA ALA A 306 9.73 -20.43 21.54
C ALA A 306 9.62 -18.95 21.94
N ALA A 307 10.21 -18.53 23.06
CA ALA A 307 10.10 -17.14 23.54
C ALA A 307 10.57 -16.11 22.50
N ASP A 308 11.56 -16.48 21.68
CA ASP A 308 12.26 -15.70 20.67
C ASP A 308 11.99 -16.18 19.22
N LYS A 309 11.04 -17.11 19.03
CA LYS A 309 10.75 -17.68 17.72
C LYS A 309 9.26 -17.73 17.43
N LYS A 310 8.87 -17.06 16.34
CA LYS A 310 7.52 -17.09 15.75
C LYS A 310 7.54 -17.82 14.42
N GLN A 311 6.42 -18.46 14.10
CA GLN A 311 6.18 -19.06 12.80
C GLN A 311 4.84 -18.59 12.24
N LEU A 312 4.83 -18.16 10.98
CA LEU A 312 3.63 -17.94 10.18
C LEU A 312 3.53 -19.03 9.12
N SER A 313 2.44 -19.80 9.13
CA SER A 313 2.16 -20.81 8.11
C SER A 313 1.00 -20.37 7.22
N ILE A 314 1.22 -20.29 5.91
CA ILE A 314 0.23 -19.91 4.89
C ILE A 314 -0.19 -21.17 4.14
N GLN A 315 -1.49 -21.51 4.22
CA GLN A 315 -2.11 -22.74 3.69
C GLN A 315 -3.37 -22.42 2.88
#